data_AF-A0A3C1HCA0-F1
#
_entry.id   AF-A0A3C1HCA0-F1
#
_cell.length_a   1.000
_cell.length_b   1.000
_cell.length_c   1.000
_cell.angle_alpha   90.00
_cell.angle_beta   90.00
_cell.angle_gamma   90.00
#
_symmetry.space_group_name_H-M   'P 1'
#
loop_
_entity.id
_entity.type
_entity.pdbx_description
1 polymer ?
#
loop_
_entity_poly.entity_id
_entity_poly.type
_entity_poly.pdbx_seq_one_letter_code
_entity_poly.pdbx_strand_id
1 'polypeptide(L)'
;MIDPGHEHLQEEASRTDPAILPSLGRLLRGLTCLFWGLPLVLVAAVQGAKAEPARLVHLWSALAGFGLVLRGTHLLSRFQPRERVWQSSVDKARMVALINLGLCPFIYWWNRHPSEVFFEVMADLLGLGFLFFLLEMNPVLDRLVAMLPDETLRLETRFFTRVSRLLLAPVLGMTLFYLLLLRFEPSFPVLTGWLSFMSEGGLWVILFLVLLPLAMTMALLWKIKEVIFQSVFGR
;
A
#
# COMPACT_ATOMS: atom_id res chain seq x y z
N MET A 1 -11.08 58.50 6.44
CA MET A 1 -10.55 57.98 5.17
C MET A 1 -9.60 56.87 5.56
N ILE A 2 -10.13 55.66 5.71
CA ILE A 2 -9.40 54.49 6.18
C ILE A 2 -8.84 53.83 4.93
N ASP A 3 -7.52 53.63 4.92
CA ASP A 3 -6.75 53.10 3.80
C ASP A 3 -7.12 51.62 3.52
N PRO A 4 -7.68 51.29 2.35
CA PRO A 4 -8.06 49.91 2.02
C PRO A 4 -6.86 49.00 1.70
N GLY A 5 -5.61 49.51 1.75
CA GLY A 5 -4.40 48.75 1.47
C GLY A 5 -3.91 47.82 2.59
N HIS A 6 -4.40 47.99 3.82
CA HIS A 6 -3.89 47.22 4.98
C HIS A 6 -4.60 45.88 5.23
N GLU A 7 -5.83 45.68 4.74
CA GLU A 7 -6.57 44.43 4.95
C GLU A 7 -6.03 43.29 4.04
N HIS A 8 -5.64 43.58 2.81
CA HIS A 8 -5.08 42.57 1.90
C HIS A 8 -3.68 42.09 2.30
N LEU A 9 -2.87 42.93 2.97
CA LEU A 9 -1.55 42.52 3.47
C LEU A 9 -1.62 41.70 4.76
N GLN A 10 -2.68 41.87 5.58
CA GLN A 10 -2.96 41.00 6.73
C GLN A 10 -3.59 39.67 6.32
N GLU A 11 -4.40 39.64 5.25
CA GLU A 11 -4.92 38.38 4.69
C GLU A 11 -3.81 37.48 4.16
N GLU A 12 -2.78 38.03 3.50
CA GLU A 12 -1.66 37.23 2.99
C GLU A 12 -0.66 36.82 4.08
N ALA A 13 -0.45 37.63 5.11
CA ALA A 13 0.38 37.28 6.26
C ALA A 13 -0.23 36.17 7.15
N SER A 14 -1.54 35.90 7.02
CA SER A 14 -2.24 34.79 7.69
C SER A 14 -2.13 33.45 6.95
N ARG A 15 -1.60 33.41 5.71
CA ARG A 15 -1.65 32.23 4.81
C ARG A 15 -0.75 31.05 5.19
N THR A 16 0.01 31.12 6.28
CA THR A 16 0.81 29.97 6.74
C THR A 16 0.54 29.73 8.21
N ASP A 17 -0.63 29.15 8.50
CA ASP A 17 -0.99 28.72 9.85
C ASP A 17 0.16 27.87 10.44
N PRO A 18 0.74 28.25 11.59
CA PRO A 18 1.85 27.50 12.20
C PRO A 18 1.49 26.05 12.56
N ALA A 19 0.19 25.71 12.58
CA ALA A 19 -0.33 24.36 12.77
C ALA A 19 -0.28 23.47 11.50
N ILE A 20 -0.22 24.06 10.30
CA ILE A 20 -0.21 23.30 9.03
C ILE A 20 1.15 22.65 8.80
N LEU A 21 2.26 23.36 9.06
CA LEU A 21 3.62 22.88 8.81
C LEU A 21 3.95 21.55 9.55
N PRO A 22 3.63 21.37 10.86
CA PRO A 22 3.85 20.10 11.55
C PRO A 22 2.94 18.96 11.05
N SER A 23 1.76 19.29 10.53
CA SER A 23 0.85 18.29 9.95
C SER A 23 1.37 17.77 8.61
N LEU A 24 1.91 18.66 7.77
CA LEU A 24 2.54 18.31 6.49
C LEU A 24 3.86 17.56 6.68
N GLY A 25 4.66 17.95 7.67
CA GLY A 25 5.87 17.20 8.02
C GLY A 25 5.57 15.76 8.46
N ARG A 26 4.47 15.54 9.20
CA ARG A 26 4.01 14.18 9.55
C ARG A 26 3.54 13.39 8.33
N LEU A 27 2.83 14.05 7.41
CA LEU A 27 2.39 13.46 6.15
C LEU A 27 3.59 13.02 5.28
N LEU A 28 4.59 13.88 5.10
CA LEU A 28 5.83 13.56 4.39
C LEU A 28 6.56 12.36 4.99
N ARG A 29 6.67 12.31 6.33
CA ARG A 29 7.24 11.14 7.03
C ARG A 29 6.42 9.88 6.79
N GLY A 30 5.09 9.99 6.80
CA GLY A 30 4.19 8.87 6.52
C GLY A 30 4.36 8.33 5.09
N LEU A 31 4.41 9.21 4.10
CA LEU A 31 4.68 8.86 2.70
C LEU A 31 6.05 8.22 2.53
N THR A 32 7.06 8.71 3.25
CA THR A 32 8.43 8.14 3.23
C THR A 32 8.45 6.74 3.85
N CYS A 33 7.74 6.52 4.96
CA CYS A 33 7.59 5.18 5.55
C CYS A 33 6.91 4.21 4.59
N LEU A 34 5.87 4.64 3.86
CA LEU A 34 5.21 3.81 2.86
C LEU A 34 6.12 3.50 1.67
N PHE A 35 6.84 4.51 1.17
CA PHE A 35 7.78 4.36 0.06
C PHE A 35 8.88 3.34 0.38
N TRP A 36 9.42 3.32 1.59
CA TRP A 36 10.44 2.32 1.96
C TRP A 36 9.84 0.99 2.44
N GLY A 37 8.66 1.02 3.05
CA GLY A 37 7.99 -0.17 3.56
C GLY A 37 7.52 -1.09 2.45
N LEU A 38 6.96 -0.54 1.35
CA LEU A 38 6.40 -1.32 0.25
C LEU A 38 7.43 -2.23 -0.47
N PRO A 39 8.61 -1.75 -0.90
CA PRO A 39 9.64 -2.60 -1.48
C PRO A 39 10.19 -3.60 -0.48
N LEU A 40 10.31 -3.22 0.80
CA LEU A 40 10.83 -4.11 1.84
C LEU A 40 9.87 -5.29 2.07
N VAL A 41 8.56 -5.03 2.09
CA VAL A 41 7.53 -6.08 2.13
C VAL A 41 7.62 -6.98 0.89
N LEU A 42 7.76 -6.43 -0.30
CA LEU A 42 7.91 -7.22 -1.53
C LEU A 42 9.14 -8.15 -1.45
N VAL A 43 10.29 -7.60 -1.04
CA VAL A 43 11.54 -8.37 -0.89
C VAL A 43 11.39 -9.45 0.18
N ALA A 44 10.70 -9.18 1.28
CA ALA A 44 10.41 -10.19 2.30
C ALA A 44 9.46 -11.29 1.77
N ALA A 45 8.44 -10.92 1.01
CA ALA A 45 7.49 -11.87 0.40
C ALA A 45 8.17 -12.78 -0.63
N VAL A 46 9.02 -12.22 -1.51
CA VAL A 46 9.77 -13.02 -2.50
C VAL A 46 10.75 -13.97 -1.83
N GLN A 47 11.45 -13.54 -0.79
CA GLN A 47 12.34 -14.41 -0.02
C GLN A 47 11.56 -15.52 0.69
N GLY A 48 10.40 -15.19 1.25
CA GLY A 48 9.50 -16.16 1.88
C GLY A 48 8.99 -17.22 0.89
N ALA A 49 8.70 -16.82 -0.35
CA ALA A 49 8.21 -17.73 -1.40
C ALA A 49 9.29 -18.65 -1.97
N LYS A 50 10.57 -18.23 -1.96
CA LYS A 50 11.68 -19.03 -2.52
C LYS A 50 12.13 -20.21 -1.63
N ALA A 51 11.46 -20.45 -0.50
CA ALA A 51 11.79 -21.51 0.45
C ALA A 51 13.29 -21.55 0.82
N GLU A 52 13.95 -20.39 0.83
CA GLU A 52 15.30 -20.29 1.38
C GLU A 52 15.22 -20.61 2.88
N PRO A 53 16.23 -21.29 3.46
CA PRO A 53 16.18 -21.70 4.86
C PRO A 53 15.91 -20.47 5.73
N ALA A 54 14.77 -20.49 6.44
CA ALA A 54 14.25 -19.34 7.18
C ALA A 54 15.24 -18.86 8.25
N ARG A 55 16.05 -17.86 7.88
CA ARG A 55 16.87 -17.09 8.80
C ARG A 55 15.98 -16.08 9.53
N LEU A 56 16.32 -15.82 10.79
CA LEU A 56 15.75 -14.75 11.60
C LEU A 56 15.77 -13.39 10.87
N VAL A 57 16.75 -13.17 9.98
CA VAL A 57 16.85 -11.95 9.16
C VAL A 57 15.62 -11.74 8.27
N HIS A 58 15.01 -12.80 7.71
CA HIS A 58 13.80 -12.67 6.88
C HIS A 58 12.57 -12.30 7.71
N LEU A 59 12.49 -12.79 8.96
CA LEU A 59 11.43 -12.40 9.89
C LEU A 59 11.57 -10.91 10.26
N TRP A 60 12.78 -10.47 10.58
CA TRP A 60 13.03 -9.07 10.93
C TRP A 60 12.80 -8.12 9.74
N SER A 61 13.16 -8.52 8.52
CA SER A 61 12.87 -7.70 7.33
C SER A 61 11.37 -7.61 7.03
N ALA A 62 10.62 -8.71 7.19
CA ALA A 62 9.17 -8.70 7.07
C ALA A 62 8.51 -7.80 8.13
N LEU A 63 8.89 -7.96 9.40
CA LEU A 63 8.41 -7.13 10.50
C LEU A 63 8.74 -5.65 10.29
N ALA A 64 9.95 -5.34 9.84
CA ALA A 64 10.35 -3.98 9.52
C ALA A 64 9.53 -3.40 8.36
N GLY A 65 9.30 -4.18 7.30
CA GLY A 65 8.51 -3.77 6.14
C GLY A 65 7.06 -3.47 6.52
N PHE A 66 6.36 -4.45 7.09
CA PHE A 66 4.96 -4.28 7.52
C PHE A 66 4.83 -3.25 8.64
N GLY A 67 5.80 -3.15 9.54
CA GLY A 67 5.87 -2.14 10.58
C GLY A 67 5.99 -0.72 10.02
N LEU A 68 6.82 -0.52 9.00
CA LEU A 68 6.93 0.76 8.27
C LEU A 68 5.63 1.10 7.55
N VAL A 69 4.97 0.12 6.92
CA VAL A 69 3.68 0.33 6.26
C VAL A 69 2.59 0.74 7.26
N LEU A 70 2.49 0.05 8.39
CA LEU A 70 1.57 0.41 9.47
C LEU A 70 1.88 1.79 10.06
N ARG A 71 3.17 2.10 10.28
CA ARG A 71 3.59 3.41 10.76
C ARG A 71 3.25 4.51 9.76
N GLY A 72 3.43 4.25 8.47
CA GLY A 72 3.10 5.15 7.38
C GLY A 72 1.61 5.50 7.38
N THR A 73 0.75 4.48 7.30
CA THR A 73 -0.71 4.66 7.36
C THR A 73 -1.18 5.34 8.65
N HIS A 74 -0.58 5.02 9.79
CA HIS A 74 -0.86 5.71 11.05
C HIS A 74 -0.51 7.20 11.02
N LEU A 75 0.62 7.57 10.42
CA LEU A 75 0.98 8.98 10.23
C LEU A 75 0.03 9.69 9.27
N LEU A 76 -0.39 9.04 8.19
CA LEU A 76 -1.41 9.56 7.26
C LEU A 76 -2.74 9.83 7.99
N SER A 77 -3.18 8.94 8.89
CA SER A 77 -4.45 9.12 9.62
C SER A 77 -4.46 10.39 10.49
N ARG A 78 -3.28 10.90 10.89
CA ARG A 78 -3.19 12.13 11.68
C ARG A 78 -3.26 13.40 10.83
N PHE A 79 -3.18 13.29 9.51
CA PHE A 79 -3.42 14.38 8.59
C PHE A 79 -4.93 14.62 8.47
N GLN A 80 -5.37 15.87 8.56
CA GLN A 80 -6.78 16.30 8.46
C GLN A 80 -7.80 15.35 9.15
N PRO A 81 -7.80 15.22 10.50
CA PRO A 81 -8.71 14.33 11.23
C PRO A 81 -10.19 14.68 11.08
N ARG A 82 -10.51 15.88 10.59
CA ARG A 82 -11.89 16.34 10.37
C ARG A 82 -12.50 15.82 9.07
N GLU A 83 -11.68 15.40 8.11
CA GLU A 83 -12.18 14.93 6.81
C GLU A 83 -12.60 13.46 6.90
N ARG A 84 -13.92 13.21 6.99
CA ARG A 84 -14.47 11.87 7.21
C ARG A 84 -14.12 10.87 6.12
N VAL A 85 -14.15 11.31 4.85
CA VAL A 85 -13.88 10.44 3.70
C VAL A 85 -12.42 10.00 3.69
N TRP A 86 -11.51 10.91 4.03
CA TRP A 86 -10.09 10.63 4.21
C TRP A 86 -9.83 9.64 5.34
N GLN A 87 -10.37 9.91 6.53
CA GLN A 87 -10.21 9.02 7.68
C GLN A 87 -10.73 7.61 7.38
N SER A 88 -11.91 7.49 6.77
CA SER A 88 -12.47 6.18 6.39
C SER A 88 -11.55 5.40 5.44
N SER A 89 -10.96 6.07 4.45
CA SER A 89 -10.06 5.42 3.49
C SER A 89 -8.74 4.99 4.15
N VAL A 90 -8.16 5.85 4.99
CA VAL A 90 -6.89 5.55 5.68
C VAL A 90 -7.10 4.49 6.76
N ASP A 91 -8.21 4.51 7.48
CA ASP A 91 -8.53 3.52 8.51
C ASP A 91 -8.65 2.11 7.93
N LYS A 92 -9.28 1.95 6.76
CA LYS A 92 -9.32 0.67 6.04
C LYS A 92 -7.91 0.18 5.71
N ALA A 93 -7.10 1.02 5.07
CA ALA A 93 -5.72 0.66 4.74
C ALA A 93 -4.90 0.33 6.00
N ARG A 94 -5.09 1.07 7.10
CA ARG A 94 -4.42 0.83 8.39
C ARG A 94 -4.85 -0.49 9.03
N MET A 95 -6.14 -0.84 8.99
CA MET A 95 -6.64 -2.12 9.50
C MET A 95 -6.00 -3.28 8.74
N VAL A 96 -5.94 -3.20 7.41
CA VAL A 96 -5.28 -4.23 6.60
C VAL A 96 -3.78 -4.30 6.87
N ALA A 97 -3.11 -3.15 7.03
CA ALA A 97 -1.70 -3.12 7.42
C ALA A 97 -1.44 -3.76 8.80
N LEU A 98 -2.35 -3.55 9.76
CA LEU A 98 -2.26 -4.16 11.10
C LEU A 98 -2.45 -5.68 11.03
N ILE A 99 -3.44 -6.15 10.25
CA ILE A 99 -3.67 -7.58 10.01
C ILE A 99 -2.42 -8.20 9.38
N ASN A 100 -1.87 -7.59 8.33
CA ASN A 100 -0.66 -8.09 7.68
C ASN A 100 0.56 -8.11 8.59
N LEU A 101 0.73 -7.11 9.47
CA LEU A 101 1.80 -7.12 10.47
C LEU A 101 1.63 -8.27 11.47
N GLY A 102 0.39 -8.55 11.90
CA GLY A 102 0.10 -9.70 12.76
C GLY A 102 0.31 -11.04 12.07
N LEU A 103 0.08 -11.11 10.75
CA LEU A 103 0.25 -12.32 9.95
C LEU A 103 1.69 -12.56 9.49
N CYS A 104 2.54 -11.53 9.42
CA CYS A 104 3.88 -11.65 8.85
C CYS A 104 4.80 -12.68 9.53
N PRO A 105 4.70 -12.95 10.86
CA PRO A 105 5.53 -13.96 11.49
C PRO A 105 5.25 -15.39 10.98
N PHE A 106 4.06 -15.65 10.43
CA PHE A 106 3.70 -16.97 9.90
C PHE A 106 4.49 -17.37 8.66
N ILE A 107 5.08 -16.42 7.91
CA ILE A 107 6.04 -16.75 6.85
C ILE A 107 7.23 -17.53 7.41
N TYR A 108 7.72 -17.16 8.60
CA TYR A 108 8.86 -17.83 9.23
C TYR A 108 8.51 -19.27 9.63
N TRP A 109 7.33 -19.47 10.21
CA TRP A 109 6.88 -20.81 10.63
C TRP A 109 6.50 -21.70 9.46
N TRP A 110 5.87 -21.15 8.42
CA TRP A 110 5.53 -21.90 7.20
C TRP A 110 6.78 -22.48 6.53
N ASN A 111 7.85 -21.71 6.42
CA ASN A 111 9.13 -22.20 5.86
C ASN A 111 9.79 -23.31 6.70
N ARG A 112 9.49 -23.40 7.99
CA ARG A 112 10.07 -24.42 8.89
C ARG A 112 9.18 -25.66 9.02
N HIS A 113 7.88 -25.48 8.91
CA HIS A 113 6.86 -26.53 9.00
C HIS A 113 5.91 -26.45 7.80
N PRO A 114 6.40 -26.69 6.57
CA PRO A 114 5.59 -26.57 5.36
C PRO A 114 4.49 -27.65 5.26
N SER A 115 4.59 -28.73 6.03
CA SER A 115 3.56 -29.78 6.09
C SER A 115 2.32 -29.39 6.90
N GLU A 116 2.38 -28.30 7.67
CA GLU A 116 1.28 -27.84 8.51
C GLU A 116 0.40 -26.86 7.74
N VAL A 117 -0.79 -27.33 7.34
CA VAL A 117 -1.79 -26.56 6.59
C VAL A 117 -2.14 -25.22 7.27
N PHE A 118 -2.11 -25.16 8.61
CA PHE A 118 -2.38 -23.93 9.33
C PHE A 118 -1.41 -22.80 8.94
N PHE A 119 -0.11 -23.07 8.84
CA PHE A 119 0.88 -22.05 8.50
C PHE A 119 0.82 -21.63 7.04
N GLU A 120 0.49 -22.57 6.16
CA GLU A 120 0.20 -22.30 4.75
C GLU A 120 -0.96 -21.32 4.61
N VAL A 121 -2.10 -21.60 5.25
CA VAL A 121 -3.29 -20.71 5.21
C VAL A 121 -2.97 -19.33 5.76
N MET A 122 -2.17 -19.21 6.83
CA MET A 122 -1.77 -17.89 7.35
C MET A 122 -0.86 -17.13 6.37
N ALA A 123 0.04 -17.81 5.66
CA ALA A 123 0.88 -17.21 4.63
C ALA A 123 0.06 -16.77 3.40
N ASP A 124 -0.94 -17.56 3.00
CA ASP A 124 -1.88 -17.22 1.94
C ASP A 124 -2.72 -15.98 2.30
N LEU A 125 -3.25 -15.95 3.53
CA LEU A 125 -3.99 -14.78 4.04
C LEU A 125 -3.14 -13.52 4.07
N LEU A 126 -1.85 -13.65 4.38
CA LEU A 126 -0.91 -12.53 4.32
C LEU A 126 -0.71 -12.03 2.87
N GLY A 127 -0.56 -12.95 1.91
CA GLY A 127 -0.45 -12.60 0.49
C GLY A 127 -1.70 -11.87 -0.03
N LEU A 128 -2.88 -12.44 0.25
CA LEU A 128 -4.18 -11.81 -0.06
C LEU A 128 -4.33 -10.46 0.64
N GLY A 129 -3.97 -10.39 1.91
CA GLY A 129 -4.01 -9.17 2.71
C GLY A 129 -3.08 -8.09 2.17
N PHE A 130 -1.92 -8.43 1.63
CA PHE A 130 -1.02 -7.47 0.99
C PHE A 130 -1.58 -6.96 -0.35
N LEU A 131 -2.14 -7.84 -1.19
CA LEU A 131 -2.82 -7.42 -2.42
C LEU A 131 -4.01 -6.50 -2.13
N PHE A 132 -4.80 -6.84 -1.12
CA PHE A 132 -5.91 -6.04 -0.65
C PHE A 132 -5.44 -4.68 -0.10
N PHE A 133 -4.31 -4.65 0.62
CA PHE A 133 -3.69 -3.41 1.07
C PHE A 133 -3.31 -2.49 -0.10
N LEU A 134 -2.71 -3.03 -1.16
CA LEU A 134 -2.38 -2.24 -2.36
C LEU A 134 -3.65 -1.66 -3.01
N LEU A 135 -4.75 -2.42 -3.07
CA LEU A 135 -6.03 -1.90 -3.55
C LEU A 135 -6.55 -0.74 -2.69
N GLU A 136 -6.53 -0.87 -1.37
CA GLU A 136 -7.01 0.17 -0.44
C GLU A 136 -6.11 1.41 -0.41
N MET A 137 -4.81 1.28 -0.73
CA MET A 137 -3.91 2.43 -0.86
C MET A 137 -4.26 3.33 -2.04
N ASN A 138 -4.85 2.80 -3.11
CA ASN A 138 -5.19 3.59 -4.29
C ASN A 138 -6.22 4.70 -4.01
N PRO A 139 -7.37 4.43 -3.36
CA PRO A 139 -8.29 5.46 -2.89
C PRO A 139 -7.64 6.46 -1.91
N VAL A 140 -6.73 6.00 -1.04
CA VAL A 140 -6.01 6.90 -0.11
C VAL A 140 -5.20 7.92 -0.89
N LEU A 141 -4.44 7.50 -1.91
CA LEU A 141 -3.64 8.42 -2.73
C LEU A 141 -4.52 9.38 -3.54
N ASP A 142 -5.60 8.90 -4.13
CA ASP A 142 -6.55 9.76 -4.88
C ASP A 142 -7.16 10.85 -3.98
N ARG A 143 -7.52 10.51 -2.75
CA ARG A 143 -8.03 11.47 -1.77
C ARG A 143 -6.97 12.44 -1.27
N LEU A 144 -5.74 11.97 -1.06
CA LEU A 144 -4.64 12.83 -0.67
C LEU A 144 -4.39 13.92 -1.72
N VAL A 145 -4.35 13.54 -3.00
CA VAL A 145 -4.09 14.49 -4.09
C VAL A 145 -5.28 15.41 -4.35
N ALA A 146 -6.51 14.95 -4.10
CA ALA A 146 -7.69 15.82 -4.16
C ALA A 146 -7.62 17.00 -3.17
N MET A 147 -6.85 16.87 -2.08
CA MET A 147 -6.61 17.94 -1.10
C MET A 147 -5.45 18.88 -1.49
N LEU A 148 -4.69 18.54 -2.53
CA LEU A 148 -3.58 19.35 -3.03
C LEU A 148 -4.06 20.29 -4.15
N PRO A 149 -3.41 21.45 -4.32
CA PRO A 149 -3.82 22.44 -5.31
C PRO A 149 -3.48 22.08 -6.77
N ASP A 150 -2.63 21.07 -7.01
CA ASP A 150 -2.13 20.69 -8.34
C ASP A 150 -3.12 19.82 -9.14
N GLU A 151 -3.71 20.38 -10.20
CA GLU A 151 -4.67 19.68 -11.09
C GLU A 151 -4.01 18.61 -11.96
N THR A 152 -2.79 18.84 -12.44
CA THR A 152 -2.09 17.88 -13.29
C THR A 152 -1.80 16.61 -12.49
N LEU A 153 -1.33 16.77 -11.25
CA LEU A 153 -1.11 15.66 -10.33
C LEU A 153 -2.41 14.91 -10.02
N ARG A 154 -3.54 15.61 -9.87
CA ARG A 154 -4.86 14.99 -9.65
C ARG A 154 -5.25 14.08 -10.82
N LEU A 155 -5.13 14.55 -12.05
CA LEU A 155 -5.50 13.76 -13.24
C LEU A 155 -4.62 12.52 -13.41
N GLU A 156 -3.31 12.67 -13.23
CA GLU A 156 -2.35 11.56 -13.33
C GLU A 156 -2.56 10.52 -12.23
N THR A 157 -2.80 10.97 -11.00
CA THR A 157 -3.10 10.09 -9.86
C THR A 157 -4.38 9.28 -10.12
N ARG A 158 -5.44 9.92 -10.62
CA ARG A 158 -6.68 9.22 -10.99
C ARG A 158 -6.47 8.16 -12.06
N PHE A 159 -5.66 8.46 -13.08
CA PHE A 159 -5.33 7.49 -14.12
C PHE A 159 -4.54 6.31 -13.56
N PHE A 160 -3.44 6.57 -12.86
CA PHE A 160 -2.58 5.52 -12.29
C PHE A 160 -3.28 4.66 -11.25
N THR A 161 -4.12 5.24 -10.39
CA THR A 161 -4.90 4.49 -9.40
C THR A 161 -6.03 3.69 -10.03
N ARG A 162 -6.61 4.17 -11.15
CA ARG A 162 -7.60 3.39 -11.91
C ARG A 162 -6.96 2.19 -12.58
N VAL A 163 -5.83 2.38 -13.26
CA VAL A 163 -5.07 1.29 -13.89
C VAL A 163 -4.60 0.28 -12.84
N SER A 164 -4.01 0.75 -11.74
CA SER A 164 -3.54 -0.13 -10.66
C SER A 164 -4.67 -0.99 -10.07
N ARG A 165 -5.86 -0.41 -9.85
CA ARG A 165 -7.01 -1.18 -9.37
C ARG A 165 -7.55 -2.16 -10.41
N LEU A 166 -7.59 -1.77 -11.68
CA LEU A 166 -8.02 -2.65 -12.76
C LEU A 166 -7.09 -3.85 -12.95
N LEU A 167 -5.81 -3.71 -12.62
CA LEU A 167 -4.84 -4.80 -12.61
C LEU A 167 -4.93 -5.65 -11.33
N LEU A 168 -5.00 -5.01 -10.15
CA LEU A 168 -4.98 -5.71 -8.86
C LEU A 168 -6.28 -6.46 -8.54
N ALA A 169 -7.45 -5.92 -8.93
CA ALA A 169 -8.73 -6.57 -8.65
C ALA A 169 -8.87 -7.98 -9.27
N PRO A 170 -8.58 -8.20 -10.56
CA PRO A 170 -8.61 -9.54 -11.13
C PRO A 170 -7.51 -10.43 -10.56
N VAL A 171 -6.31 -9.91 -10.25
CA VAL A 171 -5.26 -10.69 -9.59
C VAL A 171 -5.73 -11.20 -8.24
N LEU A 172 -6.26 -10.31 -7.39
CA LEU A 172 -6.80 -10.69 -6.08
C LEU A 172 -7.93 -11.73 -6.22
N GLY A 173 -8.84 -11.53 -7.18
CA GLY A 173 -9.93 -12.46 -7.46
C GLY A 173 -9.43 -13.84 -7.93
N MET A 174 -8.46 -13.87 -8.84
CA MET A 174 -7.83 -15.10 -9.34
C MET A 174 -7.06 -15.82 -8.24
N THR A 175 -6.30 -15.11 -7.41
CA THR A 175 -5.57 -15.70 -6.27
C THR A 175 -6.55 -16.29 -5.26
N LEU A 176 -7.59 -15.54 -4.87
CA LEU A 176 -8.62 -16.04 -3.97
C LEU A 176 -9.32 -17.28 -4.53
N PHE A 177 -9.70 -17.24 -5.81
CA PHE A 177 -10.33 -18.36 -6.49
C PHE A 177 -9.42 -19.59 -6.52
N TYR A 178 -8.14 -19.42 -6.90
CA TYR A 178 -7.14 -20.49 -6.91
C TYR A 178 -6.98 -21.15 -5.54
N LEU A 179 -6.87 -20.36 -4.46
CA LEU A 179 -6.75 -20.87 -3.10
C LEU A 179 -8.01 -21.64 -2.65
N LEU A 180 -9.19 -21.16 -3.01
CA LEU A 180 -10.44 -21.89 -2.76
C LEU A 180 -10.46 -23.23 -3.50
N LEU A 181 -10.02 -23.26 -4.77
CA LEU A 181 -9.96 -24.51 -5.54
C LEU A 181 -9.03 -25.53 -4.91
N LEU A 182 -7.83 -25.12 -4.47
CA LEU A 182 -6.90 -26.00 -3.76
C LEU A 182 -7.52 -26.57 -2.48
N ARG A 183 -8.38 -25.80 -1.81
CA ARG A 183 -8.95 -26.22 -0.52
C ARG A 183 -10.18 -27.13 -0.64
N PHE A 184 -10.96 -26.98 -1.70
CA PHE A 184 -12.22 -27.71 -1.90
C PHE A 184 -12.08 -28.93 -2.82
N GLU A 185 -10.89 -29.19 -3.39
CA GLU A 185 -10.58 -30.29 -4.32
C GLU A 185 -11.72 -30.62 -5.31
N PRO A 186 -12.25 -29.65 -6.07
CA PRO A 186 -13.35 -29.93 -6.97
C PRO A 186 -12.85 -30.75 -8.17
N SER A 187 -13.41 -31.93 -8.37
CA SER A 187 -13.01 -32.94 -9.36
C SER A 187 -13.41 -32.59 -10.80
N PHE A 188 -13.13 -31.36 -11.25
CA PHE A 188 -13.47 -30.89 -12.60
C PHE A 188 -12.27 -30.99 -13.56
N PRO A 189 -12.37 -31.74 -14.67
CA PRO A 189 -11.29 -31.92 -15.64
C PRO A 189 -10.81 -30.63 -16.32
N VAL A 190 -11.65 -29.60 -16.39
CA VAL A 190 -11.28 -28.30 -16.98
C VAL A 190 -10.32 -27.53 -16.07
N LEU A 191 -10.41 -27.72 -14.75
CA LEU A 191 -9.56 -27.00 -13.78
C LEU A 191 -8.10 -27.47 -13.83
N THR A 192 -7.85 -28.74 -14.14
CA THR A 192 -6.49 -29.31 -14.13
C THR A 192 -5.60 -28.68 -15.20
N GLY A 193 -6.14 -28.34 -16.38
CA GLY A 193 -5.42 -27.62 -17.44
C GLY A 193 -5.13 -26.16 -17.11
N TRP A 194 -6.00 -25.49 -16.34
CA TRP A 194 -5.75 -24.14 -15.84
C TRP A 194 -4.72 -24.14 -14.70
N LEU A 195 -4.76 -25.15 -13.81
CA LEU A 195 -3.78 -25.33 -12.74
C LEU A 195 -2.36 -25.54 -13.28
N SER A 196 -2.20 -26.34 -14.34
CA SER A 196 -0.88 -26.58 -14.94
C SER A 196 -0.31 -25.34 -15.65
N PHE A 197 -1.15 -24.53 -16.28
CA PHE A 197 -0.73 -23.23 -16.82
C PHE A 197 -0.25 -22.26 -15.72
N MET A 198 -0.93 -22.25 -14.57
CA MET A 198 -0.50 -21.43 -13.42
C MET A 198 0.80 -21.94 -12.78
N SER A 199 1.08 -23.24 -12.79
CA SER A 199 2.22 -23.81 -12.03
C SER A 199 3.60 -23.54 -12.65
N GLU A 200 3.73 -23.52 -13.98
CA GLU A 200 5.06 -23.37 -14.62
C GLU A 200 5.39 -21.95 -15.07
N GLY A 201 4.40 -21.16 -15.50
CA GLY A 201 4.57 -19.76 -15.94
C GLY A 201 3.81 -18.72 -15.12
N GLY A 202 2.82 -19.14 -14.34
CA GLY A 202 1.89 -18.23 -13.65
C GLY A 202 2.54 -17.38 -12.58
N LEU A 203 3.54 -17.90 -11.85
CA LEU A 203 4.22 -17.14 -10.80
C LEU A 203 4.91 -15.89 -11.35
N TRP A 204 5.60 -15.99 -12.48
CA TRP A 204 6.26 -14.85 -13.12
C TRP A 204 5.26 -13.81 -13.64
N VAL A 205 4.15 -14.29 -14.21
CA VAL A 205 3.06 -13.41 -14.68
C VAL A 205 2.43 -12.68 -13.51
N ILE A 206 2.08 -13.38 -12.42
CA ILE A 206 1.50 -12.79 -11.21
C ILE A 206 2.49 -11.79 -10.59
N LEU A 207 3.76 -12.18 -10.47
CA LEU A 207 4.82 -11.32 -9.95
C LEU A 207 4.90 -10.03 -10.77
N PHE A 208 5.00 -10.11 -12.09
CA PHE A 208 5.02 -8.94 -12.97
C PHE A 208 3.76 -8.08 -12.83
N LEU A 209 2.59 -8.72 -12.79
CA LEU A 209 1.29 -8.06 -12.71
C LEU A 209 1.04 -7.38 -11.36
N VAL A 210 1.72 -7.81 -10.30
CA VAL A 210 1.72 -7.16 -8.97
C VAL A 210 2.81 -6.09 -8.86
N LEU A 211 4.00 -6.33 -9.44
CA LEU A 211 5.09 -5.35 -9.44
C LEU A 211 4.70 -4.07 -10.17
N LEU A 212 3.95 -4.17 -11.27
CA LEU A 212 3.53 -3.00 -12.04
C LEU A 212 2.67 -2.04 -11.18
N PRO A 213 1.53 -2.44 -10.59
CA PRO A 213 0.76 -1.62 -9.64
C PRO A 213 1.57 -1.13 -8.44
N LEU A 214 2.48 -1.96 -7.92
CA LEU A 214 3.36 -1.55 -6.82
C LEU A 214 4.28 -0.40 -7.25
N ALA A 215 4.92 -0.51 -8.42
CA ALA A 215 5.76 0.52 -8.99
C ALA A 215 4.98 1.81 -9.27
N MET A 216 3.74 1.69 -9.77
CA MET A 216 2.85 2.85 -9.95
C MET A 216 2.52 3.54 -8.62
N THR A 217 2.20 2.75 -7.58
CA THR A 217 1.94 3.27 -6.23
C THR A 217 3.17 3.98 -5.66
N MET A 218 4.35 3.40 -5.86
CA MET A 218 5.64 3.98 -5.46
C MET A 218 5.95 5.28 -6.20
N ALA A 219 5.72 5.33 -7.51
CA ALA A 219 5.92 6.53 -8.32
C ALA A 219 4.98 7.67 -7.86
N LEU A 220 3.72 7.35 -7.58
CA LEU A 220 2.76 8.32 -7.02
C LEU A 220 3.20 8.80 -5.64
N LEU A 221 3.59 7.90 -4.73
CA LEU A 221 4.08 8.26 -3.40
C LEU A 221 5.25 9.23 -3.48
N TRP A 222 6.20 8.97 -4.38
CA TRP A 222 7.33 9.85 -4.63
C TRP A 222 6.89 11.21 -5.16
N LYS A 223 6.05 11.23 -6.21
CA LYS A 223 5.61 12.47 -6.86
C LYS A 223 4.79 13.35 -5.91
N ILE A 224 3.87 12.76 -5.15
CA ILE A 224 3.06 13.45 -4.14
C ILE A 224 3.95 14.04 -3.05
N LYS A 225 4.93 13.27 -2.57
CA LYS A 225 5.91 13.75 -1.58
C LYS A 225 6.68 14.96 -2.11
N GLU A 226 7.11 14.94 -3.37
CA GLU A 226 7.84 16.04 -4.00
C GLU A 226 6.99 17.31 -4.10
N VAL A 227 5.75 17.20 -4.57
CA VAL A 227 4.82 18.35 -4.65
C VAL A 227 4.51 18.93 -3.27
N ILE A 228 4.31 18.08 -2.26
CA ILE A 228 4.14 18.54 -0.87
C ILE A 228 5.42 19.23 -0.37
N PHE A 229 6.59 18.70 -0.69
CA PHE A 229 7.85 19.33 -0.30
C PHE A 229 8.03 20.71 -0.96
N GLN A 230 7.79 20.81 -2.27
CA GLN A 230 7.87 22.07 -3.01
C GLN A 230 6.86 23.10 -2.52
N SER A 231 5.63 22.71 -2.21
CA SER A 231 4.64 23.63 -1.63
C SER A 231 5.00 24.16 -0.24
N VAL A 232 5.84 23.46 0.53
CA VAL A 232 6.28 23.89 1.88
C VAL A 232 7.59 24.67 1.85
N PHE A 233 8.56 24.21 1.04
CA PHE A 233 9.93 24.70 1.06
C PHE A 233 10.32 25.48 -0.21
N GLY A 234 9.48 25.51 -1.24
CA GLY A 234 9.73 26.18 -2.51
C GLY A 234 9.42 27.68 -2.52
N ARG A 235 9.60 28.36 -1.39
CA ARG A 235 9.72 29.83 -1.34
C ARG A 235 11.19 30.21 -1.47
#